data_AF-A0A432ZCX5-F1
#
_entry.id   AF-A0A432ZCX5-F1
#
_cell.length_a   1.000
_cell.length_b   1.000
_cell.length_c   1.000
_cell.angle_alpha   90.00
_cell.angle_beta   90.00
_cell.angle_gamma   90.00
#
_symmetry.space_group_name_H-M   'P 1'
#
loop_
_entity.id
_entity.type
_entity.pdbx_description
1 polymer ?
#
loop_
_entity_poly.entity_id
_entity_poly.type
_entity_poly.pdbx_seq_one_letter_code
_entity_poly.pdbx_strand_id
1 'polypeptide(L)'
;MKLSLVSAVLVTTFSSHAALPPDRQNMRDLNVMISFINANERVAMSLETIDFSNYTIHFGGGCQAIFERKEVHRSAGWVGPAAPLEFARSTCKLD
;
A
#
# COMPACT_ATOMS: atom_id res chain seq x y z
N MET A 1 8.09 31.34 -55.30
CA MET A 1 8.51 30.25 -54.40
C MET A 1 8.91 30.85 -53.05
N LYS A 2 8.04 30.76 -52.03
CA LYS A 2 8.39 31.08 -50.63
C LYS A 2 7.76 29.99 -49.77
N LEU A 3 8.59 29.00 -49.44
CA LEU A 3 8.23 27.88 -48.57
C LEU A 3 8.44 28.38 -47.13
N SER A 4 7.35 28.77 -46.45
CA SER A 4 7.42 29.14 -45.03
C SER A 4 7.52 27.86 -44.20
N LEU A 5 8.66 27.70 -43.51
CA LEU A 5 8.97 26.55 -42.67
C LEU A 5 8.13 26.59 -41.39
N VAL A 6 7.18 25.67 -41.24
CA VAL A 6 6.40 25.48 -40.01
C VAL A 6 7.26 24.72 -39.00
N SER A 7 7.73 25.38 -37.94
CA SER A 7 8.34 24.67 -36.79
C SER A 7 7.25 24.14 -35.87
N ALA A 8 6.98 22.83 -35.98
CA ALA A 8 6.13 22.11 -35.04
C ALA A 8 6.93 21.78 -33.76
N VAL A 9 6.62 22.45 -32.66
CA VAL A 9 7.17 22.15 -31.33
C VAL A 9 6.43 20.93 -30.77
N LEU A 10 7.09 19.76 -30.75
CA LEU A 10 6.59 18.57 -30.06
C LEU A 10 6.80 18.71 -28.55
N VAL A 11 5.72 18.95 -27.81
CA VAL A 11 5.72 18.86 -26.33
C VAL A 11 5.65 17.39 -25.94
N THR A 12 6.75 16.86 -25.39
CA THR A 12 6.77 15.52 -24.78
C THR A 12 6.33 15.63 -23.32
N THR A 13 5.16 15.09 -22.99
CA THR A 13 4.67 15.03 -21.61
C THR A 13 5.34 13.87 -20.87
N PHE A 14 6.32 14.18 -20.02
CA PHE A 14 6.89 13.19 -19.10
C PHE A 14 5.92 12.93 -17.95
N SER A 15 5.38 11.72 -17.86
CA SER A 15 4.58 11.27 -16.72
C SER A 15 5.46 11.16 -15.48
N SER A 16 5.45 12.19 -14.65
CA SER A 16 6.07 12.15 -13.33
C SER A 16 5.27 11.21 -12.43
N HIS A 17 5.89 10.09 -12.03
CA HIS A 17 5.34 9.20 -11.02
C HIS A 17 5.60 9.82 -9.65
N ALA A 18 4.67 10.67 -9.20
CA ALA A 18 4.78 11.28 -7.89
C ALA A 18 4.68 10.20 -6.80
N ALA A 19 5.49 10.35 -5.75
CA ALA A 19 5.26 9.66 -4.50
C ALA A 19 3.82 9.92 -4.04
N LEU A 20 3.16 8.89 -3.53
CA LEU A 20 1.88 9.11 -2.88
C LEU A 20 2.13 9.93 -1.60
N PRO A 21 1.31 10.97 -1.33
CA PRO A 21 1.39 11.69 -0.06
C PRO A 21 1.31 10.71 1.14
N PRO A 22 2.07 10.94 2.24
CA PRO A 22 2.14 9.99 3.34
C PRO A 22 0.78 9.62 3.95
N ASP A 23 -0.13 10.59 4.06
CA ASP A 23 -1.50 10.40 4.54
C ASP A 23 -2.29 9.44 3.63
N ARG A 24 -2.16 9.59 2.32
CA ARG A 24 -2.83 8.73 1.32
C ARG A 24 -2.28 7.30 1.36
N GLN A 25 -0.98 7.14 1.60
CA GLN A 25 -0.37 5.83 1.76
C GLN A 25 -0.85 5.16 3.04
N ASN A 26 -0.83 5.88 4.16
CA ASN A 26 -1.29 5.36 5.45
C ASN A 26 -2.76 4.92 5.39
N MET A 27 -3.63 5.72 4.79
CA MET A 27 -5.04 5.34 4.62
C MET A 27 -5.22 4.09 3.75
N ARG A 28 -4.42 3.95 2.69
CA ARG A 28 -4.45 2.74 1.86
C ARG A 28 -4.08 1.50 2.68
N ASP A 29 -3.08 1.60 3.53
CA ASP A 29 -2.58 0.48 4.33
C ASP A 29 -3.53 0.12 5.47
N LEU A 30 -4.10 1.14 6.13
CA LEU A 30 -5.12 0.93 7.15
C LEU A 30 -6.34 0.23 6.56
N ASN A 31 -6.75 0.61 5.34
CA ASN A 31 -7.86 -0.04 4.64
C ASN A 31 -7.58 -1.53 4.35
N VAL A 32 -6.33 -1.90 4.08
CA VAL A 32 -5.95 -3.33 3.93
C VAL A 32 -6.18 -4.07 5.24
N MET A 33 -5.70 -3.51 6.35
CA MET A 33 -5.86 -4.12 7.67
C MET A 33 -7.35 -4.24 8.07
N ILE A 34 -8.15 -3.20 7.84
CA ILE A 34 -9.61 -3.23 8.08
C ILE A 34 -10.29 -4.26 7.19
N SER A 35 -9.92 -4.35 5.91
CA SER A 35 -10.52 -5.34 4.99
C SER A 35 -10.24 -6.77 5.45
N PHE A 36 -9.04 -7.03 5.99
CA PHE A 36 -8.71 -8.31 6.57
C PHE A 36 -9.57 -8.63 7.81
N ILE A 37 -9.80 -7.66 8.70
CA ILE A 37 -10.69 -7.83 9.86
C ILE A 37 -12.09 -8.23 9.38
N ASN A 38 -12.65 -7.50 8.42
CA ASN A 38 -13.98 -7.77 7.89
C ASN A 38 -14.11 -9.13 7.21
N ALA A 39 -13.03 -9.67 6.66
CA ALA A 39 -13.02 -10.95 5.98
C ALA A 39 -12.83 -12.17 6.92
N ASN A 40 -12.45 -11.97 8.18
CA ASN A 40 -12.15 -13.05 9.13
C ASN A 40 -12.99 -12.88 10.40
N GLU A 41 -14.10 -13.63 10.52
CA GLU A 41 -15.10 -13.49 11.58
C GLU A 41 -14.49 -13.54 12.99
N ARG A 42 -13.59 -14.50 13.24
CA ARG A 42 -12.92 -14.61 14.54
C ARG A 42 -12.09 -13.38 14.89
N VAL A 43 -11.38 -12.82 13.92
CA VAL A 43 -10.58 -11.60 14.10
C VAL A 43 -11.51 -10.43 14.42
N ALA A 44 -12.62 -10.27 13.70
CA ALA A 44 -13.60 -9.23 13.95
C ALA A 44 -14.24 -9.34 15.34
N MET A 45 -14.61 -10.55 15.76
CA MET A 45 -15.27 -10.80 17.04
C MET A 45 -14.34 -10.63 18.26
N SER A 46 -13.04 -10.79 18.07
CA SER A 46 -12.04 -10.79 19.15
C SER A 46 -10.96 -9.73 18.95
N LEU A 47 -11.22 -8.71 18.15
CA LEU A 47 -10.30 -7.62 17.88
C LEU A 47 -9.92 -6.89 19.18
N GLU A 48 -8.63 -6.76 19.43
CA GLU A 48 -8.11 -6.03 20.59
C GLU A 48 -7.50 -4.70 20.17
N THR A 49 -6.55 -4.73 19.22
CA THR A 49 -5.86 -3.52 18.75
C THR A 49 -5.39 -3.67 17.30
N ILE A 50 -5.33 -2.52 16.61
CA ILE A 50 -4.64 -2.37 15.33
C ILE A 50 -3.36 -1.58 15.61
N ASP A 51 -2.22 -2.28 15.69
CA ASP A 51 -0.90 -1.65 15.76
C ASP A 51 -0.45 -1.30 14.34
N PHE A 52 -0.76 -0.07 13.94
CA PHE A 52 -0.42 0.42 12.60
C PHE A 52 1.07 0.67 12.42
N SER A 53 1.83 0.93 13.49
CA SER A 53 3.28 1.16 13.40
C SER A 53 4.03 -0.13 13.07
N ASN A 54 3.55 -1.28 13.59
CA ASN A 54 4.11 -2.60 13.31
C ASN A 54 3.28 -3.42 12.32
N TYR A 55 2.29 -2.80 11.66
CA TYR A 55 1.34 -3.46 10.77
C TYR A 55 0.81 -4.80 11.31
N THR A 56 0.38 -4.80 12.57
CA THR A 56 -0.08 -5.99 13.29
C THR A 56 -1.47 -5.78 13.86
N ILE A 57 -2.33 -6.78 13.73
CA ILE A 57 -3.64 -6.83 14.39
C ILE A 57 -3.55 -7.81 15.55
N HIS A 58 -3.85 -7.36 16.75
CA HIS A 58 -3.96 -8.20 17.93
C HIS A 58 -5.41 -8.63 18.15
N PHE A 59 -5.62 -9.91 18.41
CA PHE A 59 -6.94 -10.49 18.63
C PHE A 59 -6.89 -11.69 19.57
N GLY A 60 -8.04 -12.08 20.13
CA GLY A 60 -8.26 -13.42 20.69
C GLY A 60 -7.31 -13.86 21.81
N GLY A 61 -6.88 -12.97 22.69
CA GLY A 61 -6.08 -13.30 23.88
C GLY A 61 -4.62 -13.60 23.57
N GLY A 62 -3.98 -12.77 22.74
CA GLY A 62 -2.56 -12.87 22.38
C GLY A 62 -2.28 -13.38 20.97
N CYS A 63 -3.30 -13.56 20.13
CA CYS A 63 -3.13 -13.85 18.72
C CYS A 63 -2.76 -12.60 17.93
N GLN A 64 -2.02 -12.79 16.84
CA GLN A 64 -1.51 -11.72 15.99
C GLN A 64 -1.71 -12.09 14.52
N ALA A 65 -2.27 -11.17 13.73
CA ALA A 65 -2.22 -11.20 12.28
C ALA A 65 -1.24 -10.12 11.82
N ILE A 66 -0.19 -10.54 11.12
CA ILE A 66 0.98 -9.71 10.79
C ILE A 66 0.98 -9.46 9.29
N PHE A 67 1.25 -8.20 8.93
CA PHE A 67 1.27 -7.74 7.55
C PHE A 67 2.67 -7.22 7.21
N GLU A 68 3.05 -7.42 5.96
CA GLU A 68 4.35 -7.03 5.45
C GLU A 68 4.22 -6.35 4.10
N ARG A 69 5.23 -5.56 3.75
CA ARG A 69 5.34 -4.96 2.44
C ARG A 69 5.82 -6.02 1.46
N LYS A 70 5.10 -6.20 0.36
CA LYS A 70 5.58 -7.06 -0.72
C LYS A 70 6.93 -6.58 -1.23
N GLU A 71 7.87 -7.50 -1.41
CA GLU A 71 9.14 -7.17 -2.04
C GLU A 71 8.91 -6.78 -3.50
N VAL A 72 9.36 -5.57 -3.87
CA VAL A 72 9.24 -5.05 -5.24
C VAL A 72 10.60 -4.54 -5.65
N HIS A 73 11.16 -5.14 -6.71
CA HIS A 73 12.40 -4.65 -7.32
C HIS A 73 12.17 -3.25 -7.90
N ARG A 74 12.97 -2.28 -7.46
CA ARG A 74 12.87 -0.87 -7.84
C ARG A 74 14.20 -0.44 -8.43
N SER A 75 14.15 0.28 -9.56
CA SER A 75 15.34 0.89 -10.12
C SER A 75 15.94 1.92 -9.15
N ALA A 76 17.25 2.13 -9.25
CA ALA A 76 17.93 3.18 -8.49
C ALA A 76 17.28 4.55 -8.79
N GLY A 77 16.98 5.32 -7.74
CA GLY A 77 16.32 6.61 -7.85
C GLY A 77 14.78 6.55 -7.91
N TRP A 78 14.16 5.40 -7.66
CA TRP A 78 12.69 5.31 -7.60
C TRP A 78 12.11 6.12 -6.44
N VAL A 79 11.16 7.00 -6.75
CA VAL A 79 10.46 7.88 -5.80
C VAL A 79 8.94 7.67 -5.79
N GLY A 80 8.46 6.51 -6.25
CA GLY A 80 7.03 6.22 -6.24
C GLY A 80 6.50 5.74 -4.88
N PRO A 81 5.21 5.36 -4.83
CA PRO A 81 4.55 4.93 -3.61
C PRO A 81 5.26 3.77 -2.89
N ALA A 82 4.98 3.58 -1.59
CA ALA A 82 5.43 2.40 -0.88
C ALA A 82 4.84 1.12 -1.52
N ALA A 83 5.53 0.00 -1.33
CA ALA A 83 5.00 -1.28 -1.81
C ALA A 83 3.67 -1.59 -1.11
N PRO A 84 2.76 -2.34 -1.73
CA PRO A 84 1.51 -2.73 -1.08
C PRO A 84 1.77 -3.47 0.24
N LEU A 85 0.94 -3.18 1.24
CA LEU A 85 0.86 -3.98 2.46
C LEU A 85 0.00 -5.21 2.18
N GLU A 86 0.45 -6.39 2.58
CA GLU A 86 -0.24 -7.67 2.37
C GLU A 86 -0.19 -8.51 3.66
N PHE A 87 -1.19 -9.37 3.86
CA PHE A 87 -1.18 -10.32 4.97
C PHE A 87 -0.03 -11.32 4.77
N ALA A 88 0.85 -11.44 5.78
CA ALA A 88 1.99 -12.33 5.73
C ALA A 88 1.68 -13.65 6.47
N ARG A 89 1.24 -13.55 7.73
CA ARG A 89 0.98 -14.72 8.58
C ARG A 89 0.14 -14.38 9.80
N SER A 90 -0.40 -15.43 10.44
CA SER A 90 -1.08 -15.34 11.72
C SER A 90 -0.43 -16.30 12.72
N THR A 91 -0.41 -15.94 14.01
CA THR A 91 0.05 -16.82 15.10
C THR A 91 -1.02 -17.81 15.56
N CYS A 92 -2.28 -17.57 15.18
CA CYS A 92 -3.43 -18.41 15.50
C CYS A 92 -4.27 -18.68 14.24
N LYS A 93 -5.24 -19.59 14.38
CA LYS A 93 -6.29 -19.77 13.36
C LYS A 93 -7.14 -18.52 13.20
N LEU A 94 -7.53 -18.24 11.97
CA LEU A 94 -8.35 -17.10 11.59
C LEU A 94 -9.85 -17.44 11.51
N ASP A 95 -10.17 -18.73 11.60
CA ASP A 95 -11.49 -19.34 11.74
C ASP A 95 -11.72 -19.91 13.15
#